data_AF-A0AAV9K9G8-F1
#
_entry.id   AF-A0AAV9K9G8-F1
#
_cell.length_a   1.000
_cell.length_b   1.000
_cell.length_c   1.000
_cell.angle_alpha   90.00
_cell.angle_beta   90.00
_cell.angle_gamma   90.00
#
_symmetry.space_group_name_H-M   'P 1'
#
loop_
_entity.id
_entity.type
_entity.pdbx_description
1 polymer ?
#
loop_
_entity_poly.entity_id
_entity_poly.type
_entity_poly.pdbx_seq_one_letter_code
_entity_poly.pdbx_strand_id
1 'polypeptide(L)' 'MITSKAKCVVAFKKLWASVVKEAHELYITTGEHVAIVAYSPTGKPYAYDSSGNFDTIERFLNDAKASTVKGGH' A
#
# COMPACT_ATOMS: atom_id res chain seq x y z
N MET A 1 -15.43 -1.02 -14.66
CA MET A 1 -15.82 -0.85 -13.24
C MET A 1 -16.77 -1.97 -12.87
N ILE A 2 -16.54 -2.71 -11.77
CA ILE A 2 -17.46 -3.77 -11.31
C ILE A 2 -18.69 -3.09 -10.68
N THR A 3 -19.87 -3.29 -11.24
CA THR A 3 -21.10 -2.57 -10.85
C THR A 3 -21.82 -3.19 -9.64
N SER A 4 -21.60 -4.48 -9.37
CA SER A 4 -22.15 -5.14 -8.18
C SER A 4 -21.24 -4.96 -6.97
N LYS A 5 -21.78 -4.41 -5.87
CA LYS A 5 -21.05 -4.20 -4.61
C LYS A 5 -20.43 -5.49 -4.06
N ALA A 6 -21.18 -6.59 -4.04
CA ALA A 6 -20.69 -7.88 -3.56
C ALA A 6 -19.54 -8.43 -4.43
N LYS A 7 -19.70 -8.39 -5.76
CA LYS A 7 -18.65 -8.81 -6.70
C LYS A 7 -17.40 -7.93 -6.58
N CYS A 8 -17.59 -6.62 -6.38
CA CYS A 8 -16.50 -5.67 -6.20
C CYS A 8 -15.69 -5.98 -4.93
N VAL A 9 -16.35 -6.27 -3.80
CA VAL A 9 -15.66 -6.66 -2.56
C VAL A 9 -14.88 -7.96 -2.73
N VAL A 10 -15.45 -8.97 -3.38
CA VAL A 10 -14.75 -10.25 -3.63
C VAL A 10 -13.55 -10.04 -4.56
N ALA A 11 -13.72 -9.28 -5.64
CA ALA A 11 -12.64 -8.97 -6.56
C ALA A 11 -11.51 -8.18 -5.88
N PHE A 12 -11.86 -7.17 -5.07
CA PHE A 12 -10.88 -6.41 -4.28
C PHE A 12 -10.05 -7.32 -3.39
N LYS A 13 -10.67 -8.23 -2.63
CA LYS A 13 -9.94 -9.15 -1.74
C LYS A 13 -8.97 -10.05 -2.50
N LYS A 14 -9.39 -10.59 -3.65
CA LYS A 14 -8.54 -11.44 -4.50
C LYS A 14 -7.36 -10.67 -5.09
N LEU A 15 -7.63 -9.48 -5.64
CA LEU A 15 -6.60 -8.61 -6.20
C LEU A 15 -5.62 -8.13 -5.12
N TRP A 16 -6.12 -7.70 -3.96
CA TRP A 16 -5.29 -7.31 -2.83
C TRP A 16 -4.31 -8.43 -2.44
N ALA A 17 -4.79 -9.67 -2.31
CA ALA A 17 -3.93 -10.81 -1.99
C ALA A 17 -2.85 -11.06 -3.07
N SER A 18 -3.20 -10.95 -4.36
CA SER A 18 -2.24 -11.11 -5.46
C SER A 18 -1.18 -10.00 -5.46
N VAL A 19 -1.60 -8.74 -5.32
CA VAL A 19 -0.71 -7.58 -5.33
C VAL A 19 0.24 -7.61 -4.12
N VAL A 20 -0.26 -7.97 -2.93
CA VAL A 20 0.58 -8.15 -1.74
C VAL A 20 1.61 -9.26 -1.95
N LYS A 21 1.22 -10.37 -2.59
CA LYS A 21 2.15 -11.44 -2.90
C LYS A 21 3.26 -10.96 -3.84
N GLU A 22 2.92 -10.29 -4.93
CA GLU A 22 3.90 -9.75 -5.89
C GLU A 22 4.82 -8.71 -5.25
N ALA A 23 4.29 -7.83 -4.40
CA ALA A 23 5.09 -6.86 -3.66
C ALA A 23 6.06 -7.53 -2.68
N HIS A 24 5.64 -8.62 -2.05
CA HIS A 24 6.51 -9.39 -1.17
C HIS A 24 7.60 -10.13 -1.96
N GLU A 25 7.26 -10.74 -3.10
CA GLU A 25 8.23 -11.37 -3.99
C GLU A 25 9.26 -10.36 -4.53
N LEU A 26 8.83 -9.13 -4.84
CA LEU A 26 9.73 -8.04 -5.23
C LEU A 26 10.75 -7.75 -4.12
N TYR A 27 10.27 -7.55 -2.88
CA TYR A 27 11.14 -7.35 -1.72
C TYR A 27 12.14 -8.49 -1.53
N ILE A 28 11.68 -9.75 -1.59
CA ILE A 28 12.57 -10.91 -1.45
C ILE A 28 13.60 -10.99 -2.57
N THR A 29 13.22 -10.60 -3.79
CA THR A 29 14.08 -10.73 -4.97
C THR A 29 15.12 -9.62 -5.07
N THR A 30 14.75 -8.38 -4.74
CA THR A 30 15.62 -7.20 -4.94
C THR A 30 16.18 -6.63 -3.65
N GLY A 31 15.60 -6.97 -2.49
CA GLY A 31 15.89 -6.32 -1.21
C GLY A 31 15.27 -4.93 -1.06
N GLU A 32 14.59 -4.41 -2.09
CA GLU A 32 13.96 -3.09 -2.03
C GLU A 32 12.68 -3.13 -1.22
N HIS A 33 12.53 -2.18 -0.30
CA HIS A 33 11.36 -2.10 0.57
C HIS A 33 10.14 -1.55 -0.16
N VAL A 34 9.01 -2.25 -0.02
CA VAL A 34 7.74 -1.92 -0.70
C VAL A 34 6.64 -1.80 0.33
N ALA A 35 5.83 -0.75 0.21
CA ALA A 35 4.59 -0.61 0.95
C ALA A 35 3.43 -0.25 0.03
N ILE A 36 2.25 -0.77 0.36
CA ILE A 36 1.02 -0.54 -0.39
C ILE A 36 -0.07 -0.15 0.60
N VAL A 37 -0.80 0.92 0.29
CA VAL A 37 -2.00 1.33 1.02
C VAL A 37 -3.19 1.36 0.06
N ALA A 38 -4.35 0.90 0.54
CA ALA A 38 -5.59 0.97 -0.21
C ALA A 38 -6.79 1.14 0.71
N TYR A 39 -7.87 1.71 0.18
CA TYR A 39 -9.18 1.66 0.81
C TYR A 39 -10.05 0.66 0.07
N SER A 40 -10.69 -0.24 0.81
CA SER A 40 -11.61 -1.21 0.23
C SER A 40 -12.87 -0.52 -0.30
N PRO A 41 -13.69 -1.22 -1.11
CA PRO A 41 -15.01 -0.71 -1.52
C PRO A 41 -15.97 -0.42 -0.36
N THR A 42 -15.64 -0.84 0.86
CA THR A 42 -16.40 -0.53 2.08
C THR A 42 -15.79 0.62 2.90
N GLY A 43 -14.77 1.30 2.36
CA GLY A 43 -14.04 2.38 3.05
C GLY A 43 -13.07 1.91 4.13
N LYS A 44 -12.84 0.60 4.27
CA LYS A 44 -11.90 0.08 5.28
C LYS A 44 -10.47 0.23 4.77
N PRO A 45 -9.52 0.75 5.56
CA PRO A 45 -8.12 0.81 5.16
C PRO A 45 -7.48 -0.59 5.15
N TYR A 46 -6.59 -0.80 4.19
CA TYR A 46 -5.72 -1.94 4.02
C TYR A 46 -4.29 -1.43 3.83
N ALA A 47 -3.34 -2.04 4.51
CA ALA A 47 -1.94 -1.70 4.39
C ALA A 47 -1.11 -2.98 4.34
N TYR A 48 -0.06 -2.95 3.52
CA TYR A 48 1.00 -3.93 3.47
C TYR A 48 2.33 -3.17 3.53
N ASP A 49 3.28 -3.72 4.27
CA ASP A 49 4.65 -3.22 4.36
C ASP A 49 5.60 -4.41 4.40
N SER A 50 6.60 -4.42 3.52
CA SER A 50 7.58 -5.51 3.43
C SER A 50 8.49 -5.63 4.65
N SER A 51 8.62 -4.57 5.46
CA SER A 51 9.36 -4.57 6.73
C SER A 51 8.65 -5.35 7.84
N GLY A 52 7.33 -5.53 7.75
CA GLY A 52 6.51 -6.18 8.77
C GLY A 52 6.15 -5.29 9.98
N ASN A 53 6.72 -4.09 10.10
CA ASN A 53 6.50 -3.15 11.21
C ASN A 53 6.10 -1.74 10.76
N PHE A 54 5.72 -1.56 9.48
CA PHE A 54 5.32 -0.28 8.88
C PHE A 54 6.44 0.76 8.70
N ASP A 55 7.71 0.38 8.88
CA ASP A 55 8.86 1.28 8.74
C ASP A 55 8.94 1.93 7.35
N THR A 56 8.57 1.19 6.29
CA THR A 56 8.60 1.71 4.91
C THR A 56 7.56 2.81 4.72
N ILE A 57 6.35 2.61 5.24
CA ILE A 57 5.29 3.63 5.22
C ILE A 57 5.70 4.85 6.04
N GLU A 58 6.21 4.66 7.25
CA GLU A 58 6.62 5.76 8.12
C GLU A 58 7.74 6.59 7.49
N ARG A 59 8.77 5.92 6.93
CA ARG A 59 9.85 6.59 6.19
C ARG A 59 9.30 7.45 5.05
N PHE A 60 8.43 6.89 4.22
CA PHE A 60 7.80 7.64 3.11
C PHE A 60 7.04 8.88 3.60
N LEU A 61 6.23 8.74 4.65
CA LEU A 61 5.47 9.86 5.21
C LEU A 61 6.37 10.95 5.80
N ASN A 62 7.48 10.56 6.44
CA ASN A 62 8.43 11.51 7.00
C ASN A 62 9.18 12.28 5.90
N ASP A 63 9.62 11.59 4.85
CA ASP A 63 10.29 12.21 3.70
C ASP A 63 9.36 13.15 2.94
N ALA A 64 8.08 12.77 2.78
CA ALA A 64 7.06 13.61 2.17
C ALA A 64 6.83 14.90 2.97
N LYS A 65 6.73 14.81 4.31
CA LYS A 65 6.61 15.98 5.19
C LYS A 65 7.84 16.89 5.11
N ALA A 66 9.04 16.31 5.16
CA ALA A 66 10.29 17.07 5.06
C ALA A 66 10.41 17.84 3.72
N SER A 67 9.87 17.27 2.64
CA SER A 67 9.83 17.91 1.32
C SER A 67 8.87 19.11 1.26
N THR A 68 7.77 19.08 2.01
CA THR A 68 6.80 20.19 2.07
C THR A 68 7.27 21.42 2.87
N VAL A 69 8.32 21.29 3.70
CA VAL A 69 8.82 22.39 4.56
C VAL A 69 9.79 23.32 3.82
N LYS A 70 10.34 22.94 2.66
CA LYS A 70 11.35 23.73 1.92
C LYS A 70 10.80 24.83 1.00
N GLY A 71 9.53 25.22 1.12
CA GLY A 71 8.85 26.15 0.21
C GLY A 71 8.56 27.57 0.74
N GLY A 72 9.15 28.01 1.85
CA GLY A 72 8.84 29.32 2.44
C GLY A 72 10.08 30.16 2.73
N HIS A 73 10.56 30.91 1.73
CA HIS A 73 11.38 32.12 1.88
C HIS A 73 10.75 33.22 1.04
#